data_AF-W7Z5K8-F1
#
_entry.id   AF-W7Z5K8-F1
#
_cell.length_a   1.000
_cell.length_b   1.000
_cell.length_c   1.000
_cell.angle_alpha   90.00
_cell.angle_beta   90.00
_cell.angle_gamma   90.00
#
_symmetry.space_group_name_H-M   'P 1'
#
loop_
_entity.id
_entity.type
_entity.pdbx_description
1 polymer ?
#
loop_
_entity_poly.entity_id
_entity_poly.type
_entity_poly.pdbx_seq_one_letter_code
_entity_poly.pdbx_strand_id
1 'polypeptide(L)'
;MHIARISVAPDSFLTDMYAINYQVDPSLDLEHNDKLKTHESGVLPSKLLFHLNRASDTGKNMFWNLQKKYFTYQEDAIISRNNAMRPESSFMEYHEAGANDLLQEYFVPVDEFASFVEDLKSVLKDAGDKVNLLNITVRYVPRNQDVVLSYAKEDMLALVCLFNTSLSKEGHAEMKQTVRNIVDQVLRHRGTYYLPYAAYPSVEQFREAYPGYNTFFKAKDQFDPDHIFMNYFYEQYKGE
;
A
#
# COMPACT_ATOMS: atom_id res chain seq x y z
N MET A 1 -3.05 18.06 1.31
CA MET A 1 -2.43 16.74 1.01
C MET A 1 -2.50 15.92 2.28
N HIS A 2 -2.87 14.64 2.17
CA HIS A 2 -3.17 13.81 3.33
C HIS A 2 -2.40 12.50 3.23
N ILE A 3 -1.71 12.13 4.31
CA ILE A 3 -1.04 10.84 4.45
C ILE A 3 -1.38 10.33 5.84
N ALA A 4 -1.91 9.12 5.94
CA ALA A 4 -2.17 8.48 7.22
C ALA A 4 -1.42 7.15 7.31
N ARG A 5 -1.20 6.66 8.53
CA ARG A 5 -0.70 5.30 8.77
C ARG A 5 -1.51 4.62 9.85
N ILE A 6 -1.86 3.37 9.56
CA ILE A 6 -2.54 2.49 10.51
C ILE A 6 -1.48 1.68 11.26
N SER A 7 -1.68 1.50 12.56
CA SER A 7 -0.81 0.69 13.40
C SER A 7 -0.84 -0.78 12.98
N VAL A 8 0.34 -1.35 12.77
CA VAL A 8 0.54 -2.80 12.61
C VAL A 8 1.15 -3.43 13.86
N ALA A 9 1.22 -2.65 14.95
CA ALA A 9 1.81 -3.08 16.20
C ALA A 9 0.79 -3.89 17.02
N PRO A 10 1.18 -5.02 17.65
CA PRO A 10 0.26 -5.92 18.32
C PRO A 10 -0.73 -5.24 19.29
N ASP A 11 -0.24 -4.28 20.09
CA ASP A 11 -1.05 -3.62 21.14
C ASP A 11 -2.15 -2.72 20.57
N SER A 12 -2.05 -2.36 19.29
CA SER A 12 -2.95 -1.43 18.61
C SER A 12 -3.27 -1.88 17.17
N PHE A 13 -3.20 -3.18 16.93
CA PHE A 13 -3.21 -3.77 15.59
C PHE A 13 -4.50 -3.41 14.84
N LEU A 14 -4.36 -2.55 13.82
CA LEU A 14 -5.45 -1.99 13.03
C LEU A 14 -6.53 -1.28 13.85
N THR A 15 -6.19 -0.76 15.04
CA THR A 15 -7.12 0.01 15.91
C THR A 15 -6.64 1.42 16.21
N ASP A 16 -5.41 1.77 15.85
CA ASP A 16 -4.82 3.08 16.06
C ASP A 16 -4.28 3.61 14.72
N MET A 17 -4.37 4.92 14.51
CA MET A 17 -3.99 5.58 13.26
C MET A 17 -3.57 7.02 13.57
N TYR A 18 -2.57 7.53 12.85
CA TYR A 18 -2.34 8.98 12.76
C TYR A 18 -2.50 9.45 11.32
N ALA A 19 -2.85 10.72 11.15
CA ALA A 19 -2.95 11.37 9.86
C ALA A 19 -2.14 12.67 9.88
N ILE A 20 -1.44 12.93 8.79
CA ILE A 20 -0.71 14.17 8.52
C ILE A 20 -1.48 14.93 7.47
N ASN A 21 -1.90 16.14 7.84
CA ASN A 21 -2.68 17.03 6.99
C ASN A 21 -1.84 18.25 6.65
N TYR A 22 -1.36 18.30 5.41
CA TYR A 22 -0.66 19.49 4.92
C TYR A 22 -1.68 20.48 4.37
N GLN A 23 -1.67 21.69 4.93
CA GLN A 23 -2.45 22.83 4.49
C GLN A 23 -1.52 23.83 3.80
N VAL A 24 -2.03 24.47 2.75
CA VAL A 24 -1.32 25.56 2.08
C VAL A 24 -1.48 26.80 2.96
N ASP A 25 -0.37 27.42 3.35
CA ASP A 25 -0.37 28.72 4.00
C ASP A 25 0.17 29.78 3.02
N PRO A 26 -0.71 30.64 2.47
CA PRO A 26 -0.31 31.68 1.51
C PRO A 26 0.48 32.83 2.14
N SER A 27 0.55 32.93 3.47
CA SER A 27 1.29 33.99 4.17
C SER A 27 2.79 33.72 4.29
N LEU A 28 3.21 32.47 4.08
CA LEU A 28 4.60 32.06 4.16
C LEU A 28 5.34 32.37 2.86
N ASP A 29 6.53 32.96 3.00
CA ASP A 29 7.42 33.22 1.89
C ASP A 29 8.12 31.94 1.40
N LEU A 30 8.13 31.75 0.08
CA LEU A 30 8.74 30.60 -0.57
C LEU A 30 10.27 30.72 -0.63
N GLU A 31 10.84 31.93 -0.75
CA GLU A 31 12.30 32.12 -0.93
C GLU A 31 13.12 31.50 0.21
N HIS A 32 12.56 31.45 1.41
CA HIS A 32 13.22 30.92 2.59
C HIS A 32 12.89 29.43 2.87
N ASN A 33 11.93 28.85 2.14
CA ASN A 33 11.36 27.53 2.41
C ASN A 33 11.40 26.56 1.22
N ASP A 34 11.99 26.94 0.09
CA ASP A 34 12.00 26.16 -1.15
C ASP A 34 13.22 25.22 -1.30
N LYS A 35 14.23 25.36 -0.44
CA LYS A 35 15.47 24.56 -0.53
C LYS A 35 15.17 23.07 -0.54
N LEU A 36 15.49 22.42 -1.67
CA LEU A 36 15.30 20.99 -1.85
C LEU A 36 16.26 20.19 -0.98
N LYS A 37 15.74 19.18 -0.29
CA LYS A 37 16.57 18.17 0.35
C LYS A 37 17.20 17.29 -0.73
N THR A 38 18.53 17.25 -0.80
CA THR A 38 19.28 16.46 -1.80
C THR A 38 19.80 15.13 -1.26
N HIS A 39 19.80 14.96 0.07
CA HIS A 39 20.27 13.75 0.74
C HIS A 39 19.21 13.23 1.68
N GLU A 40 19.24 11.92 1.92
CA GLU A 40 18.43 11.30 2.96
C GLU A 40 19.11 11.43 4.33
N SER A 41 18.34 11.75 5.36
CA SER A 41 18.83 11.90 6.74
C SER A 41 18.32 10.77 7.62
N GLY A 42 19.13 10.33 8.60
CA GLY A 42 18.70 9.30 9.54
C GLY A 42 18.43 7.92 8.93
N VAL A 43 19.03 7.60 7.78
CA VAL A 43 18.84 6.32 7.07
C VAL A 43 19.20 5.13 7.95
N LEU A 44 20.40 5.12 8.55
CA LEU A 44 20.87 4.03 9.41
C LEU A 44 19.97 3.75 10.62
N PRO A 45 19.61 4.74 11.46
CA PRO A 45 18.70 4.48 12.59
C PRO A 45 17.30 4.07 12.11
N SER A 46 16.79 4.66 11.02
CA SER A 46 15.49 4.26 10.45
C SER A 46 15.51 2.82 9.94
N LYS A 47 16.60 2.41 9.29
CA LYS A 47 16.81 1.05 8.80
C LYS A 47 16.87 0.04 9.95
N LEU A 48 17.60 0.36 11.03
CA LEU A 48 17.63 -0.48 12.23
C LEU A 48 16.24 -0.64 12.85
N LEU A 49 15.50 0.46 13.01
CA LEU A 49 14.13 0.44 13.54
C LEU A 49 13.19 -0.38 12.65
N PHE A 50 13.33 -0.25 11.34
CA PHE A 50 12.54 -1.01 10.38
C PHE A 50 12.88 -2.51 10.40
N HIS A 51 14.16 -2.86 10.62
CA HIS A 51 14.57 -4.25 10.86
C HIS A 51 13.98 -4.82 12.15
N LEU A 52 13.95 -4.05 13.24
CA LEU A 52 13.32 -4.49 14.49
C LEU A 52 11.80 -4.69 14.33
N ASN A 53 11.14 -3.81 13.57
CA ASN A 53 9.72 -3.95 13.19
C ASN A 53 9.45 -5.24 12.40
N ARG A 54 10.41 -5.70 11.59
CA ARG A 54 10.32 -6.96 10.86
C ARG A 54 10.53 -8.18 11.76
N ALA A 55 11.48 -8.12 12.69
CA ALA A 55 11.95 -9.27 13.44
C ALA A 55 11.10 -9.66 14.67
N SER A 56 10.32 -8.73 15.25
CA SER A 56 9.58 -9.03 16.48
C SER A 56 8.38 -8.11 16.75
N ASP A 57 7.38 -8.66 17.43
CA ASP A 57 6.21 -7.95 17.95
C ASP A 57 6.57 -6.78 18.88
N THR A 58 7.52 -6.99 19.78
CA THR A 58 8.07 -5.93 20.64
C THR A 58 8.69 -4.80 19.82
N GLY A 59 9.39 -5.16 18.73
CA GLY A 59 9.95 -4.20 17.78
C GLY A 59 8.88 -3.39 17.07
N LYS A 60 7.75 -4.01 16.68
CA LYS A 60 6.59 -3.31 16.09
C LYS A 60 5.99 -2.28 17.06
N ASN A 61 5.77 -2.68 18.31
CA ASN A 61 5.28 -1.79 19.37
C ASN A 61 6.23 -0.60 19.62
N MET A 62 7.54 -0.84 19.71
CA MET A 62 8.54 0.22 19.87
C MET A 62 8.54 1.16 18.66
N PHE A 63 8.55 0.62 17.44
CA PHE A 63 8.54 1.38 16.20
C PHE A 63 7.30 2.27 16.08
N TRP A 64 6.11 1.73 16.40
CA TRP A 64 4.86 2.50 16.40
C TRP A 64 4.91 3.68 17.38
N ASN A 65 5.36 3.43 18.61
CA ASN A 65 5.46 4.48 19.64
C ASN A 65 6.48 5.57 19.26
N LEU A 66 7.61 5.20 18.66
CA LEU A 66 8.59 6.17 18.15
C LEU A 66 8.05 6.96 16.96
N GLN A 67 7.35 6.30 16.03
CA GLN A 67 6.69 6.99 14.93
C GLN A 67 5.73 8.05 15.46
N LYS A 68 4.79 7.69 16.34
CA LYS A 68 3.82 8.65 16.89
C LYS A 68 4.51 9.87 17.49
N LYS A 69 5.55 9.67 18.31
CA LYS A 69 6.33 10.78 18.88
C LYS A 69 7.00 11.65 17.82
N TYR A 70 7.60 11.03 16.81
CA TYR A 70 8.26 11.74 15.71
C TYR A 70 7.26 12.56 14.86
N PHE A 71 6.05 12.05 14.65
CA PHE A 71 5.01 12.78 13.94
C PHE A 71 4.42 13.92 14.76
N THR A 72 4.17 13.73 16.05
CA THR A 72 3.74 14.83 16.94
C THR A 72 4.79 15.93 17.03
N TYR A 73 6.09 15.60 17.00
CA TYR A 73 7.16 16.61 16.98
C TYR A 73 7.17 17.47 15.71
N GLN A 74 6.57 17.00 14.62
CA GLN A 74 6.45 17.74 13.35
C GLN A 74 5.15 18.54 13.23
N GLU A 75 4.35 18.61 14.29
CA GLU A 75 3.19 19.49 14.34
C GLU A 75 3.63 20.94 14.07
N ASP A 76 2.88 21.63 13.21
CA ASP A 76 3.16 22.99 12.72
C ASP A 76 4.51 23.18 11.98
N ALA A 77 5.18 22.10 11.60
CA ALA A 77 6.40 22.20 10.80
C ALA A 77 6.12 22.75 9.40
N ILE A 78 6.81 23.83 9.05
CA ILE A 78 6.79 24.41 7.70
C ILE A 78 7.67 23.54 6.78
N ILE A 79 7.09 23.08 5.68
CA ILE A 79 7.79 22.27 4.67
C ILE A 79 7.25 22.56 3.27
N SER A 80 8.12 22.64 2.28
CA SER A 80 7.69 22.72 0.89
C SER A 80 7.02 21.43 0.43
N ARG A 81 6.06 21.54 -0.49
CA ARG A 81 5.40 20.38 -1.11
C ARG A 81 6.40 19.38 -1.70
N ASN A 82 7.47 19.88 -2.33
CA ASN A 82 8.49 19.02 -2.94
C ASN A 82 9.22 18.17 -1.89
N ASN A 83 9.59 18.77 -0.75
CA ASN A 83 10.23 18.05 0.34
C ASN A 83 9.26 17.10 1.06
N ALA A 84 7.98 17.46 1.17
CA ALA A 84 6.95 16.59 1.74
C ALA A 84 6.62 15.38 0.83
N MET A 85 6.77 15.54 -0.49
CA MET A 85 6.58 14.48 -1.49
C MET A 85 7.85 13.67 -1.79
N ARG A 86 8.97 13.99 -1.14
CA ARG A 86 10.21 13.21 -1.15
C ARG A 86 10.41 12.54 0.21
N PRO A 87 9.65 11.47 0.52
CA PRO A 87 9.93 10.70 1.72
C PRO A 87 11.31 10.02 1.57
N GLU A 88 12.00 9.87 2.70
CA GLU A 88 13.20 9.01 2.74
C GLU A 88 12.78 7.58 2.38
N SER A 89 13.60 6.88 1.59
CA SER A 89 13.28 5.57 1.01
C SER A 89 14.39 4.55 1.20
N SER A 90 15.65 5.00 1.34
CA SER A 90 16.82 4.13 1.50
C SER A 90 16.75 3.28 2.77
N PHE A 91 15.96 3.69 3.77
CA PHE A 91 15.76 2.89 4.98
C PHE A 91 14.98 1.58 4.72
N MET A 92 14.22 1.51 3.62
CA MET A 92 13.44 0.32 3.23
C MET A 92 14.29 -0.72 2.49
N GLU A 93 15.50 -0.37 2.05
CA GLU A 93 16.38 -1.30 1.35
C GLU A 93 16.66 -2.53 2.22
N TYR A 94 16.26 -3.68 1.72
CA TYR A 94 16.33 -4.95 2.42
C TYR A 94 16.90 -6.04 1.52
N HIS A 95 17.93 -6.73 2.01
CA HIS A 95 18.60 -7.81 1.31
C HIS A 95 18.86 -8.93 2.32
N GLU A 96 17.88 -9.82 2.50
CA GLU A 96 18.02 -11.03 3.29
C GLU A 96 17.79 -12.25 2.40
N ALA A 97 18.60 -13.30 2.60
CA ALA A 97 18.43 -14.51 1.82
C ALA A 97 17.12 -15.21 2.20
N GLY A 98 16.29 -15.51 1.21
CA GLY A 98 15.07 -16.31 1.41
C GLY A 98 13.81 -15.54 1.81
N ALA A 99 13.87 -14.22 1.96
CA ALA A 99 12.70 -13.38 2.18
C ALA A 99 12.83 -12.04 1.46
N ASN A 100 11.70 -11.42 1.08
CA ASN A 100 11.68 -10.08 0.49
C ASN A 100 10.48 -9.28 0.99
N ASP A 101 10.57 -7.96 0.84
CA ASP A 101 9.44 -7.08 1.07
C ASP A 101 8.56 -7.02 -0.20
N LEU A 102 7.25 -7.15 -0.02
CA LEU A 102 6.23 -7.18 -1.06
C LEU A 102 5.17 -6.11 -0.79
N LEU A 103 4.96 -5.23 -1.77
CA LEU A 103 3.87 -4.27 -1.77
C LEU A 103 2.59 -4.88 -2.35
N GLN A 104 1.48 -4.56 -1.71
CA GLN A 104 0.13 -4.69 -2.24
C GLN A 104 -0.61 -3.40 -1.92
N GLU A 105 -1.53 -2.97 -2.79
CA GLU A 105 -2.32 -1.76 -2.57
C GLU A 105 -3.77 -2.03 -2.91
N TYR A 106 -4.63 -1.64 -1.98
CA TYR A 106 -6.07 -1.86 -2.04
C TYR A 106 -6.78 -0.52 -1.98
N PHE A 107 -7.88 -0.39 -2.71
CA PHE A 107 -8.67 0.84 -2.79
C PHE A 107 -10.08 0.51 -2.35
N VAL A 108 -10.59 1.24 -1.35
CA VAL A 108 -11.98 1.13 -0.90
C VAL A 108 -12.64 2.50 -0.87
N PRO A 109 -13.95 2.60 -1.12
CA PRO A 109 -14.68 3.86 -0.98
C PRO A 109 -14.49 4.48 0.42
N VAL A 110 -14.50 5.80 0.49
CA VAL A 110 -14.28 6.54 1.75
C VAL A 110 -15.29 6.11 2.83
N ASP A 111 -16.54 5.83 2.47
CA ASP A 111 -17.62 5.41 3.36
C ASP A 111 -17.52 3.96 3.84
N GLU A 112 -16.75 3.11 3.15
CA GLU A 112 -16.52 1.69 3.51
C GLU A 112 -15.26 1.49 4.37
N PHE A 113 -14.41 2.51 4.48
CA PHE A 113 -13.05 2.37 5.01
C PHE A 113 -13.00 1.77 6.42
N ALA A 114 -13.82 2.26 7.35
CA ALA A 114 -13.79 1.78 8.73
C ALA A 114 -14.18 0.30 8.84
N SER A 115 -15.23 -0.11 8.12
CA SER A 115 -15.68 -1.51 8.08
C SER A 115 -14.63 -2.40 7.40
N PHE A 116 -14.05 -1.94 6.29
CA PHE A 116 -12.98 -2.68 5.61
C PHE A 116 -11.75 -2.91 6.51
N VAL A 117 -11.35 -1.91 7.31
CA VAL A 117 -10.19 -2.05 8.21
C VAL A 117 -10.44 -3.13 9.28
N GLU A 118 -11.66 -3.25 9.82
CA GLU A 118 -12.00 -4.32 10.77
C GLU A 118 -12.02 -5.72 10.11
N ASP A 119 -12.51 -5.83 8.87
CA ASP A 119 -12.50 -7.10 8.13
C ASP A 119 -11.08 -7.48 7.67
N LEU A 120 -10.27 -6.50 7.26
CA LEU A 120 -8.84 -6.68 6.97
C LEU A 120 -8.09 -7.18 8.20
N LYS A 121 -8.36 -6.61 9.37
CA LYS A 121 -7.79 -7.05 10.65
C LYS A 121 -8.13 -8.50 10.97
N SER A 122 -9.36 -8.92 10.70
CA SER A 122 -9.78 -10.32 10.88
C SER A 122 -9.00 -11.26 9.96
N VAL A 123 -8.90 -10.93 8.66
CA VAL A 123 -8.13 -11.72 7.68
C VAL A 123 -6.66 -11.84 8.07
N LEU A 124 -6.04 -10.74 8.51
CA LEU A 124 -4.62 -10.74 8.90
C LEU A 124 -4.38 -11.53 10.20
N LYS A 125 -5.31 -11.49 11.15
CA LYS A 125 -5.24 -12.31 12.36
C LYS A 125 -5.37 -13.81 12.04
N ASP A 126 -6.26 -14.18 11.13
CA ASP A 126 -6.44 -15.56 10.69
C ASP A 126 -5.22 -16.09 9.94
N ALA A 127 -4.52 -15.23 9.20
CA ALA A 127 -3.27 -15.57 8.54
C ALA A 127 -2.13 -15.83 9.57
N GLY A 128 -2.15 -15.14 10.71
CA GLY A 128 -1.17 -15.28 11.78
C GLY A 128 0.26 -15.02 11.29
N ASP A 129 1.22 -15.82 11.76
CA ASP A 129 2.65 -15.66 11.46
C ASP A 129 3.03 -15.98 10.01
N LYS A 130 2.09 -16.46 9.19
CA LYS A 130 2.30 -16.76 7.76
C LYS A 130 2.57 -15.49 6.94
N VAL A 131 2.12 -14.33 7.44
CA VAL A 131 2.31 -13.04 6.78
C VAL A 131 2.81 -12.01 7.78
N ASN A 132 3.93 -11.38 7.46
CA ASN A 132 4.49 -10.34 8.31
C ASN A 132 4.17 -8.96 7.74
N LEU A 133 3.08 -8.34 8.19
CA LEU A 133 2.73 -6.99 7.79
C LEU A 133 3.61 -5.96 8.53
N LEU A 134 4.32 -5.13 7.75
CA LEU A 134 5.29 -4.14 8.24
C LEU A 134 4.75 -2.71 8.27
N ASN A 135 3.82 -2.37 7.37
CA ASN A 135 3.30 -1.01 7.23
C ASN A 135 1.95 -1.01 6.51
N ILE A 136 1.03 -0.13 6.92
CA ILE A 136 -0.08 0.32 6.08
C ILE A 136 -0.05 1.85 5.99
N THR A 137 0.07 2.37 4.77
CA THR A 137 -0.05 3.81 4.48
C THR A 137 -1.38 4.07 3.76
N VAL A 138 -2.13 5.06 4.24
CA VAL A 138 -3.45 5.43 3.71
C VAL A 138 -3.37 6.76 2.98
N ARG A 139 -3.94 6.82 1.77
CA ARG A 139 -3.97 8.03 0.91
C ARG A 139 -5.34 8.21 0.27
N TYR A 140 -5.79 9.45 0.14
CA TYR A 140 -6.99 9.78 -0.63
C TYR A 140 -6.70 9.73 -2.13
N VAL A 141 -7.60 9.12 -2.89
CA VAL A 141 -7.57 9.04 -4.34
C VAL A 141 -8.91 9.54 -4.86
N PRO A 142 -8.96 10.69 -5.55
CA PRO A 142 -10.20 11.19 -6.12
C PRO A 142 -10.68 10.25 -7.23
N ARG A 143 -11.99 10.19 -7.42
CA ARG A 143 -12.60 9.45 -8.52
C ARG A 143 -11.95 9.82 -9.85
N ASN A 144 -11.53 8.80 -10.60
CA ASN A 144 -11.01 8.94 -11.96
C ASN A 144 -11.54 7.78 -12.81
N GLN A 145 -12.15 8.08 -13.95
CA GLN A 145 -12.67 7.05 -14.89
C GLN A 145 -12.12 7.24 -16.30
N ASP A 146 -10.97 7.91 -16.43
CA ASP A 146 -10.32 8.21 -17.72
C ASP A 146 -9.75 6.96 -18.40
N VAL A 147 -9.55 5.88 -17.64
CA VAL A 147 -9.01 4.61 -18.11
C VAL A 147 -9.99 3.46 -17.89
N VAL A 148 -9.98 2.49 -18.83
CA VAL A 148 -10.90 1.33 -18.84
C VAL A 148 -10.76 0.46 -17.59
N LEU A 149 -9.54 0.29 -17.08
CA LEU A 149 -9.24 -0.46 -15.86
C LEU A 149 -8.91 0.48 -14.70
N SER A 150 -9.80 1.43 -14.40
CA SER A 150 -9.57 2.36 -13.30
C SER A 150 -9.74 1.71 -11.93
N TYR A 151 -8.78 1.96 -11.03
CA TYR A 151 -8.89 1.62 -9.62
C TYR A 151 -9.66 2.67 -8.80
N ALA A 152 -9.83 3.89 -9.31
CA ALA A 152 -10.47 5.02 -8.62
C ALA A 152 -11.94 5.16 -9.04
N LYS A 153 -12.75 4.12 -8.78
CA LYS A 153 -14.14 4.02 -9.22
C LYS A 153 -15.05 5.09 -8.61
N GLU A 154 -14.77 5.42 -7.36
CA GLU A 154 -15.39 6.45 -6.53
C GLU A 154 -14.27 7.31 -5.91
N ASP A 155 -14.60 8.17 -4.96
CA ASP A 155 -13.60 8.73 -4.07
C ASP A 155 -13.12 7.61 -3.13
N MET A 156 -11.85 7.24 -3.24
CA MET A 156 -11.29 6.06 -2.58
C MET A 156 -10.25 6.46 -1.54
N LEU A 157 -10.06 5.58 -0.57
CA LEU A 157 -8.86 5.50 0.23
C LEU A 157 -8.02 4.33 -0.26
N ALA A 158 -6.78 4.63 -0.64
CA ALA A 158 -5.76 3.64 -0.97
C ALA A 158 -5.03 3.20 0.29
N LEU A 159 -4.96 1.90 0.53
CA LEU A 159 -4.21 1.26 1.60
C LEU A 159 -3.02 0.54 0.98
N VAL A 160 -1.83 1.14 1.10
CA VAL A 160 -0.56 0.56 0.66
C VAL A 160 -0.01 -0.31 1.80
N CYS A 161 -0.08 -1.62 1.62
CA CYS A 161 0.38 -2.62 2.56
C CYS A 161 1.77 -3.12 2.17
N LEU A 162 2.72 -3.06 3.11
CA LEU A 162 4.07 -3.61 2.94
C LEU A 162 4.20 -4.88 3.78
N PHE A 163 4.36 -6.01 3.12
CA PHE A 163 4.55 -7.31 3.75
C PHE A 163 6.02 -7.72 3.65
N ASN A 164 6.51 -8.49 4.62
CA ASN A 164 7.70 -9.31 4.47
C ASN A 164 7.27 -10.75 4.21
N THR A 165 7.69 -11.32 3.08
CA THR A 165 7.27 -12.63 2.60
C THR A 165 8.46 -13.55 2.44
N SER A 166 8.30 -14.82 2.83
CA SER A 166 9.23 -15.90 2.48
C SER A 166 9.22 -16.13 0.97
N LEU A 167 10.40 -16.42 0.42
CA LEU A 167 10.62 -16.84 -0.97
C LEU A 167 10.52 -18.36 -1.16
N SER A 168 10.24 -19.12 -0.09
CA SER A 168 9.93 -20.54 -0.20
C SER A 168 8.64 -20.78 -0.97
N LYS A 169 8.45 -21.99 -1.50
CA LYS A 169 7.22 -22.34 -2.23
C LYS A 169 6.00 -22.25 -1.32
N GLU A 170 6.16 -22.67 -0.07
CA GLU A 170 5.13 -22.64 0.97
C GLU A 170 4.78 -21.19 1.31
N GLY A 171 5.78 -20.34 1.54
CA GLY A 171 5.57 -18.92 1.85
C GLY A 171 4.88 -18.16 0.72
N HIS A 172 5.27 -18.43 -0.53
CA HIS A 172 4.56 -17.88 -1.69
C HIS A 172 3.11 -18.34 -1.77
N ALA A 173 2.82 -19.61 -1.46
CA ALA A 173 1.45 -20.13 -1.46
C ALA A 173 0.60 -19.48 -0.35
N GLU A 174 1.17 -19.33 0.85
CA GLU A 174 0.52 -18.66 1.98
C GLU A 174 0.25 -17.18 1.68
N MET A 175 1.24 -16.45 1.16
CA MET A 175 1.07 -15.04 0.79
C MET A 175 0.01 -14.87 -0.31
N LYS A 176 0.02 -15.75 -1.33
CA LYS A 176 -0.99 -15.77 -2.38
C LYS A 176 -2.39 -15.99 -1.82
N GLN A 177 -2.55 -16.95 -0.89
CA GLN A 177 -3.85 -17.22 -0.28
C GLN A 177 -4.32 -16.05 0.59
N THR A 178 -3.43 -15.44 1.38
CA THR A 178 -3.76 -14.28 2.19
C THR A 178 -4.19 -13.10 1.33
N VAL A 179 -3.46 -12.79 0.25
CA VAL A 179 -3.85 -11.70 -0.66
C VAL A 179 -5.22 -11.95 -1.29
N ARG A 180 -5.53 -13.20 -1.66
CA ARG A 180 -6.87 -13.54 -2.17
C ARG A 180 -7.95 -13.32 -1.11
N ASN A 181 -7.72 -13.72 0.14
CA ASN A 181 -8.67 -13.48 1.23
C ASN A 181 -8.87 -11.99 1.52
N ILE A 182 -7.81 -11.18 1.41
CA ILE A 182 -7.91 -9.71 1.51
C ILE A 182 -8.75 -9.17 0.36
N VAL A 183 -8.49 -9.62 -0.87
CA VAL A 183 -9.22 -9.17 -2.06
C VAL A 183 -10.69 -9.54 -1.98
N ASP A 184 -11.06 -10.69 -1.40
CA ASP A 184 -12.45 -11.01 -1.13
C ASP A 184 -13.12 -9.96 -0.23
N GLN A 185 -12.43 -9.42 0.80
CA GLN A 185 -12.97 -8.33 1.61
C GLN A 185 -13.00 -7.02 0.83
N VAL A 186 -11.96 -6.71 0.06
CA VAL A 186 -11.92 -5.52 -0.80
C VAL A 186 -13.15 -5.49 -1.72
N LEU A 187 -13.46 -6.61 -2.38
CA LEU A 187 -14.61 -6.75 -3.26
C LEU A 187 -15.95 -6.59 -2.53
N ARG A 188 -16.09 -7.20 -1.34
CA ARG A 188 -17.27 -7.02 -0.47
C ARG A 188 -17.51 -5.55 -0.11
N HIS A 189 -16.44 -4.77 0.06
CA HIS A 189 -16.48 -3.33 0.31
C HIS A 189 -16.45 -2.48 -0.96
N ARG A 190 -16.93 -3.01 -2.11
CA ARG A 190 -17.00 -2.30 -3.41
C ARG A 190 -15.66 -1.79 -3.93
N GLY A 191 -14.57 -2.28 -3.37
CA GLY A 191 -13.22 -1.84 -3.65
C GLY A 191 -12.60 -2.44 -4.92
N THR A 192 -11.29 -2.26 -5.01
CA THR A 192 -10.42 -2.88 -6.02
C THR A 192 -8.96 -2.85 -5.54
N TYR A 193 -8.01 -3.32 -6.34
CA TYR A 193 -6.60 -3.46 -5.97
C TYR A 193 -5.67 -3.02 -7.10
N TYR A 194 -4.43 -2.64 -6.78
CA TYR A 194 -3.48 -2.13 -7.77
C TYR A 194 -2.93 -3.25 -8.67
N LEU A 195 -3.26 -3.19 -9.96
CA LEU A 195 -2.92 -4.25 -10.93
C LEU A 195 -1.41 -4.51 -11.14
N PRO A 196 -0.52 -3.51 -11.10
CA PRO A 196 0.91 -3.73 -11.34
C PRO A 196 1.66 -4.53 -10.27
N TYR A 197 1.07 -4.78 -9.10
CA TYR A 197 1.70 -5.61 -8.06
C TYR A 197 1.55 -7.11 -8.34
N ALA A 198 2.03 -7.95 -7.41
CA ALA A 198 2.05 -9.39 -7.64
C ALA A 198 0.63 -9.91 -7.93
N ALA A 199 0.49 -10.57 -9.08
CA ALA A 199 -0.78 -11.05 -9.63
C ALA A 199 -1.29 -12.32 -8.92
N TYR A 200 -1.49 -12.22 -7.61
CA TYR A 200 -2.08 -13.26 -6.78
C TYR A 200 -3.61 -13.40 -6.89
N PRO A 201 -4.38 -12.32 -7.08
CA PRO A 201 -5.83 -12.41 -7.23
C PRO A 201 -6.22 -13.36 -8.37
N SER A 202 -7.33 -14.10 -8.21
CA SER A 202 -7.82 -15.00 -9.26
C SER A 202 -8.38 -14.24 -10.46
N VAL A 203 -8.63 -14.95 -11.57
CA VAL A 203 -9.25 -14.37 -12.76
C VAL A 203 -10.66 -13.87 -12.43
N GLU A 204 -11.39 -14.58 -11.58
CA GLU A 204 -12.73 -14.21 -11.11
C GLU A 204 -12.68 -12.94 -10.27
N GLN A 205 -11.76 -12.87 -9.30
CA GLN A 205 -11.57 -11.67 -8.47
C GLN A 205 -11.16 -10.47 -9.33
N PHE A 206 -10.32 -10.67 -10.35
CA PHE A 206 -9.96 -9.62 -11.29
C PHE A 206 -11.18 -9.13 -12.10
N ARG A 207 -11.99 -10.04 -12.65
CA ARG A 207 -13.19 -9.70 -13.42
C ARG A 207 -14.22 -8.94 -12.59
N GLU A 208 -14.37 -9.30 -11.31
CA GLU A 208 -15.24 -8.58 -10.37
C GLU A 208 -14.66 -7.20 -9.99
N ALA A 209 -13.36 -7.14 -9.70
CA ALA A 209 -12.66 -5.90 -9.38
C ALA A 209 -12.65 -4.91 -10.57
N TYR A 210 -12.64 -5.41 -11.81
CA TYR A 210 -12.51 -4.62 -13.02
C TYR A 210 -13.53 -5.02 -14.10
N PRO A 211 -14.78 -4.55 -14.00
CA PRO A 211 -15.84 -4.91 -14.96
C PRO A 211 -15.53 -4.50 -16.41
N GLY A 212 -14.63 -3.53 -16.62
CA GLY A 212 -14.11 -3.13 -17.93
C GLY A 212 -13.16 -4.13 -18.61
N TYR A 213 -12.85 -5.27 -17.98
CA TYR A 213 -11.86 -6.23 -18.48
C TYR A 213 -12.13 -6.72 -19.92
N ASN A 214 -13.40 -6.98 -20.27
CA ASN A 214 -13.76 -7.42 -21.62
C ASN A 214 -13.43 -6.35 -22.68
N THR A 215 -13.68 -5.08 -22.38
CA THR A 215 -13.35 -3.95 -23.27
C THR A 215 -11.83 -3.85 -23.44
N PHE A 216 -11.09 -4.02 -22.35
CA PHE A 216 -9.63 -4.00 -22.37
C PHE A 216 -9.03 -5.11 -23.25
N PHE A 217 -9.44 -6.37 -23.08
CA PHE A 217 -8.91 -7.48 -23.89
C PHE A 217 -9.37 -7.42 -25.35
N LYS A 218 -10.59 -6.96 -25.64
CA LYS A 218 -11.01 -6.72 -27.03
C LYS A 218 -10.18 -5.64 -27.71
N ALA A 219 -9.86 -4.55 -27.00
CA ALA A 219 -8.97 -3.52 -27.52
C ALA A 219 -7.56 -4.07 -27.75
N LYS A 220 -7.07 -4.98 -26.88
CA LYS A 220 -5.81 -5.68 -27.09
C LYS A 220 -5.81 -6.46 -28.41
N ASP A 221 -6.82 -7.28 -28.66
CA ASP A 221 -6.94 -8.05 -29.91
C ASP A 221 -7.05 -7.16 -31.15
N GLN A 222 -7.66 -5.97 -31.01
CA GLN A 222 -7.78 -5.00 -32.10
C GLN A 222 -6.47 -4.31 -32.44
N PHE A 223 -5.71 -3.88 -31.43
CA PHE A 223 -4.51 -3.04 -31.61
C PHE A 223 -3.19 -3.82 -31.60
N ASP A 224 -3.19 -5.05 -31.09
CA ASP A 224 -2.04 -5.97 -31.11
C ASP A 224 -2.52 -7.41 -31.39
N PRO A 225 -3.04 -7.68 -32.61
CA PRO A 225 -3.63 -8.97 -32.96
C PRO A 225 -2.65 -10.14 -32.85
N ASP A 226 -1.37 -9.89 -33.12
CA ASP A 226 -0.30 -10.88 -33.04
C ASP A 226 0.25 -11.05 -31.61
N HIS A 227 -0.33 -10.35 -30.62
CA HIS A 227 0.05 -10.44 -29.21
C HIS A 227 1.55 -10.23 -28.96
N ILE A 228 2.15 -9.23 -29.62
CA ILE A 228 3.57 -8.92 -29.50
C ILE A 228 3.89 -8.32 -28.12
N PHE A 229 3.00 -7.48 -27.58
CA PHE A 229 3.20 -6.77 -26.32
C PHE A 229 2.54 -7.49 -25.13
N MET A 230 3.17 -8.58 -24.67
CA MET A 230 2.68 -9.38 -23.54
C MET A 230 3.48 -9.14 -22.26
N ASN A 231 2.82 -9.31 -21.12
CA ASN A 231 3.43 -9.30 -19.79
C ASN A 231 2.71 -10.29 -18.87
N TYR A 232 3.24 -10.49 -17.66
CA TYR A 232 2.65 -11.41 -16.68
C TYR A 232 1.20 -11.08 -16.31
N PHE A 233 0.80 -9.81 -16.33
CA PHE A 233 -0.60 -9.44 -16.10
C PHE A 233 -1.51 -10.00 -17.19
N TYR A 234 -1.13 -9.85 -18.47
CA TYR A 234 -1.89 -10.41 -19.59
C TYR A 234 -1.91 -11.95 -19.53
N GLU A 235 -0.77 -12.59 -19.30
CA GLU A 235 -0.67 -14.05 -19.17
C GLU A 235 -1.59 -14.58 -18.05
N GLN A 236 -1.64 -13.88 -16.92
CA GLN A 236 -2.41 -14.31 -15.75
C GLN A 236 -3.91 -14.08 -15.92
N TYR A 237 -4.33 -12.97 -16.55
CA TYR A 237 -5.73 -12.50 -16.49
C TYR A 237 -6.51 -12.53 -17.79
N LYS A 238 -5.87 -12.79 -18.94
CA LYS A 238 -6.60 -12.94 -20.20
C LYS A 238 -7.74 -13.96 -20.04
N GLY A 239 -7.47 -15.06 -19.33
CA GLY A 239 -8.37 -16.19 -19.22
C GLY A 239 -8.52 -16.84 -20.59
N GLU A 240 -8.45 -18.15 -20.66
CA GLU A 240 -8.81 -18.86 -21.90
C GLU A 240 -10.30 -18.65 -22.24
#